data_AF-A0A9I9CWL8-F1
#
_entry.id   AF-A0A9I9CWL8-F1
#
_cell.length_a   1.000
_cell.length_b   1.000
_cell.length_c   1.000
_cell.angle_alpha   90.00
_cell.angle_beta   90.00
_cell.angle_gamma   90.00
#
_symmetry.space_group_name_H-M   'P 1'
#
loop_
_entity.id
_entity.type
_entity.pdbx_description
1 polymer ?
#
loop_
_entity_poly.entity_id
_entity_poly.type
_entity_poly.pdbx_seq_one_letter_code
_entity_poly.pdbx_strand_id
1 'polypeptide(L)' 'MDQKDRATASLLKRVLVSCASQAKQYGGCVAAKVPKVERDMCLKEFIALKSCMQNTVSINNYNLFFN' A
#
# COMPACT_ATOMS: atom_id res chain seq x y z
N MET A 1 -13.56 20.41 9.91
CA MET A 1 -12.98 19.10 9.52
C MET A 1 -14.12 18.16 9.26
N ASP A 2 -14.39 17.92 7.98
CA ASP A 2 -15.49 17.11 7.48
C ASP A 2 -15.42 15.65 7.97
N GLN A 3 -16.59 15.06 8.18
CA GLN A 3 -16.73 13.67 8.65
C GLN A 3 -16.14 12.65 7.65
N LYS A 4 -16.07 13.04 6.37
CA LYS A 4 -15.42 12.28 5.28
C LYS A 4 -13.90 12.15 5.49
N ASP A 5 -13.20 13.22 5.85
CA ASP A 5 -11.75 13.19 6.09
C ASP A 5 -11.35 12.29 7.27
N ARG A 6 -12.16 12.25 8.33
CA ARG A 6 -11.91 11.33 9.47
C ARG A 6 -12.09 9.87 9.09
N ALA A 7 -13.10 9.55 8.28
CA ALA A 7 -13.35 8.19 7.80
C ALA A 7 -12.22 7.72 6.88
N THR A 8 -11.78 8.59 5.95
CA THR A 8 -10.65 8.32 5.06
C THR A 8 -9.35 8.17 5.84
N ALA A 9 -9.04 9.07 6.78
CA ALA A 9 -7.84 8.97 7.62
C ALA A 9 -7.81 7.68 8.47
N SER A 10 -8.98 7.23 8.94
CA SER A 10 -9.11 5.99 9.72
C SER A 10 -8.92 4.74 8.86
N LEU A 11 -9.39 4.79 7.60
CA LEU A 11 -9.15 3.73 6.62
C LEU A 11 -7.67 3.64 6.24
N LEU A 12 -7.02 4.77 5.96
CA LEU A 12 -5.58 4.84 5.69
C LEU A 12 -4.77 4.23 6.83
N LYS A 13 -5.06 4.61 8.08
CA LYS A 13 -4.42 4.03 9.26
C LYS A 13 -4.59 2.52 9.31
N ARG A 14 -5.80 2.01 9.05
CA ARG A 14 -6.07 0.57 9.05
C ARG A 14 -5.27 -0.16 7.97
N VAL A 15 -5.29 0.35 6.73
CA VAL A 15 -4.53 -0.24 5.61
C VAL A 15 -3.04 -0.25 5.90
N LEU A 16 -2.49 0.85 6.42
CA LEU A 16 -1.07 0.95 6.76
C LEU A 16 -0.66 -0.04 7.85
N VAL A 17 -1.49 -0.23 8.89
CA VAL A 17 -1.21 -1.21 9.95
C VAL A 17 -1.36 -2.65 9.44
N SER A 18 -2.41 -2.94 8.68
CA SER A 18 -2.67 -4.29 8.14
C SER A 18 -1.65 -4.73 7.10
N CYS A 19 -1.12 -3.80 6.31
CA CYS A 19 -0.17 -4.09 5.23
C CYS A 19 1.27 -3.65 5.55
N ALA A 20 1.57 -3.33 6.82
CA ALA A 20 2.87 -2.81 7.23
C ALA A 20 4.03 -3.74 6.88
N SER A 21 3.83 -5.06 6.98
CA SER A 21 4.87 -6.04 6.71
C SER A 21 5.22 -6.11 5.22
N GLN A 22 4.22 -6.12 4.34
CA GLN A 22 4.40 -6.10 2.89
C GLN A 22 4.97 -4.75 2.43
N ALA A 23 4.52 -3.64 3.05
CA ALA A 23 5.03 -2.31 2.76
C ALA A 23 6.52 -2.18 3.10
N LYS A 24 6.94 -2.74 4.25
CA LYS A 24 8.35 -2.78 4.65
C LYS A 24 9.20 -3.58 3.67
N GLN A 25 8.71 -4.73 3.21
CA GLN A 25 9.44 -5.57 2.24
C GLN A 25 9.60 -4.87 0.88
N TYR A 26 8.51 -4.28 0.37
CA TYR A 26 8.54 -3.51 -0.87
C TYR A 26 9.46 -2.28 -0.76
N GLY A 27 9.32 -1.48 0.29
CA GLY A 27 10.17 -0.31 0.53
C GLY A 27 11.65 -0.68 0.69
N GLY A 28 11.95 -1.80 1.36
CA GLY A 28 13.31 -2.31 1.50
C GLY A 28 13.92 -2.73 0.16
N CYS A 29 13.14 -3.43 -0.69
CA CYS A 29 13.58 -3.78 -2.04
C CYS A 29 13.87 -2.52 -2.87
N VAL A 30 12.96 -1.55 -2.89
CA VAL A 30 13.14 -0.31 -3.65
C VAL A 30 14.38 0.45 -3.16
N ALA A 31 14.54 0.62 -1.84
CA ALA A 31 15.68 1.32 -1.26
C ALA A 31 17.02 0.67 -1.61
N ALA A 32 17.07 -0.66 -1.72
CA ALA A 32 18.28 -1.38 -2.12
C ALA A 32 18.60 -1.26 -3.62
N LYS A 33 17.65 -0.84 -4.45
CA LYS A 33 17.81 -0.73 -5.92
C LYS A 33 17.98 0.72 -6.39
N VAL A 34 17.63 1.72 -5.58
CA VAL A 34 17.93 3.13 -5.85
C VAL A 34 19.45 3.32 -6.03
N PRO A 35 19.90 4.10 -7.03
CA PRO A 35 19.13 4.91 -7.98
C PRO A 35 18.68 4.17 -9.26
N LYS A 36 19.07 2.92 -9.46
CA LYS A 36 18.79 2.12 -10.66
C LYS A 36 17.50 1.31 -10.53
N VAL A 37 16.53 1.78 -9.75
CA VAL A 37 15.27 1.06 -9.59
C VAL A 37 14.50 1.12 -10.89
N GLU A 38 14.22 -0.05 -11.48
CA GLU A 38 13.43 -0.17 -12.70
C GLU A 38 12.09 -0.83 -12.41
N ARG A 39 11.16 -0.70 -13.36
CA ARG A 39 9.93 -1.48 -13.35
C ARG A 39 10.27 -2.96 -13.26
N ASP A 40 9.45 -3.69 -12.53
CA ASP A 40 9.57 -5.13 -12.28
C ASP A 40 10.66 -5.62 -11.31
N MET A 41 11.61 -4.78 -10.89
CA MET A 41 12.67 -5.20 -9.94
C MET A 41 12.17 -5.62 -8.55
N CYS A 42 11.07 -5.02 -8.09
CA CYS A 42 10.41 -5.33 -6.82
C CYS A 42 8.97 -5.80 -7.06
N LEU A 43 8.71 -6.43 -8.22
CA LEU A 43 7.37 -6.80 -8.65
C LEU A 43 6.69 -7.75 -7.66
N LYS A 44 7.44 -8.70 -7.12
CA LYS A 44 6.91 -9.72 -6.19
C LYS A 44 6.39 -9.07 -4.91
N GLU A 45 7.20 -8.18 -4.32
CA GLU A 45 6.87 -7.43 -3.12
C GLU A 45 5.72 -6.46 -3.40
N PHE A 46 5.73 -5.83 -4.58
CA PHE A 46 4.66 -4.96 -5.03
C PHE A 46 3.33 -5.71 -5.17
N ILE A 47 3.30 -6.90 -5.77
CA ILE A 47 2.09 -7.71 -5.91
C ILE A 47 1.56 -8.11 -4.53
N ALA A 48 2.44 -8.51 -3.60
CA ALA A 48 2.04 -8.85 -2.23
C ALA A 48 1.44 -7.65 -1.49
N LEU A 49 2.05 -6.47 -1.62
CA LEU A 49 1.54 -5.23 -1.03
C LEU A 49 0.19 -4.83 -1.65
N LYS A 50 0.10 -4.84 -2.98
CA LYS A 50 -1.12 -4.55 -3.73
C LYS A 50 -2.25 -5.48 -3.32
N SER A 51 -2.00 -6.78 -3.23
CA SER A 51 -3.00 -7.77 -2.81
C SER A 51 -3.49 -7.49 -1.39
N CYS A 52 -2.59 -7.18 -0.43
CA CYS A 52 -2.99 -6.81 0.92
C CYS A 52 -3.87 -5.56 0.96
N MET A 53 -3.47 -4.51 0.25
CA MET A 53 -4.23 -3.26 0.19
C MET A 53 -5.59 -3.47 -0.46
N GLN A 54 -5.65 -4.19 -1.58
CA GLN A 54 -6.91 -4.54 -2.25
C GLN A 54 -7.83 -5.35 -1.34
N ASN A 55 -7.31 -6.32 -0.59
CA ASN A 55 -8.13 -7.12 0.32
C ASN A 55 -8.66 -6.30 1.51
N THR A 56 -7.87 -5.35 1.99
CA THR A 56 -8.26 -4.45 3.10
C THR A 56 -9.27 -3.39 2.64
N VAL A 57 -9.17 -2.94 1.39
CA VAL A 57 -10.01 -1.89 0.79
C VAL A 57 -11.30 -2.45 0.19
N SER A 58 -11.33 -3.67 -0.36
CA SER A 58 -12.58 -4.29 -0.84
C SER A 58 -13.64 -4.44 0.26
N ILE A 59 -13.22 -4.44 1.53
CA ILE A 59 -14.14 -4.41 2.68
C ILE A 59 -14.82 -3.02 2.83
N ASN A 60 -14.26 -1.96 2.24
CA ASN A 60 -14.75 -0.58 2.32
C ASN A 60 -14.53 0.14 0.96
N ASN A 61 -15.31 -0.26 -0.05
CA ASN A 61 -15.50 0.38 -1.36
C ASN A 61 -14.84 1.77 -1.55
N TYR A 62 -13.56 1.85 -1.95
CA TYR A 62 -12.97 2.95 -2.73
C TYR A 62 -11.65 2.53 -3.39
N ASN A 63 -11.58 2.54 -4.73
CA ASN A 63 -10.39 2.28 -5.56
C ASN A 63 -9.31 3.37 -5.41
N LEU A 64 -8.64 3.48 -4.25
CA LEU A 64 -7.86 4.68 -3.91
C LEU A 64 -6.33 4.55 -3.79
N PHE A 65 -5.70 3.41 -4.13
CA PHE A 65 -4.26 3.26 -3.84
C PHE A 65 -3.29 3.08 -5.01
N PHE A 66 -3.75 2.77 -6.23
CA PHE A 66 -2.83 2.49 -7.34
C PHE A 66 -3.44 2.82 -8.71
N ASN A 67 -3.92 4.06 -8.92
CA ASN A 67 -4.07 4.59 -10.28
C ASN A 67 -3.00 5.66 -10.50
#